data_AF-A0A427HCI5-F1
#
_entry.id   AF-A0A427HCI5-F1
#
_cell.length_a   1.000
_cell.length_b   1.000
_cell.length_c   1.000
_cell.angle_alpha   90.00
_cell.angle_beta   90.00
_cell.angle_gamma   90.00
#
_symmetry.space_group_name_H-M   'P 1'
#
loop_
_entity.id
_entity.type
_entity.pdbx_description
1 polymer ?
#
loop_
_entity_poly.entity_id
_entity_poly.type
_entity_poly.pdbx_seq_one_letter_code
_entity_poly.pdbx_strand_id
1 'polypeptide(L)'
;MLYLNRVFACRHCQRLNYASQQASKRDLACDQSWKLRRALGCDLGFLDLPAEFVSRPKGMHRHTFARKISRLQRREDERAVANMGVMLERLGIDLERAQSRLGEC
;
A
#
# COMPACT_ATOMS: atom_id res chain seq x y z
N MET A 1 -11.84 -14.00 20.50
CA MET A 1 -11.15 -13.54 21.71
C MET A 1 -9.82 -12.94 21.30
N LEU A 2 -9.46 -11.76 21.81
CA LEU A 2 -8.11 -11.19 21.66
C LEU A 2 -7.43 -11.32 23.02
N TYR A 3 -6.30 -12.01 23.07
CA TYR A 3 -5.52 -12.19 24.28
C TYR A 3 -4.68 -10.93 24.49
N LEU A 4 -5.04 -10.10 25.48
CA LEU A 4 -4.15 -9.04 25.93
C LEU A 4 -3.45 -9.51 27.19
N ASN A 5 -2.32 -10.19 27.00
CA ASN A 5 -1.19 -10.34 27.92
C ASN A 5 -1.50 -10.51 29.43
N ARG A 6 -2.61 -11.19 29.79
CA ARG A 6 -3.11 -11.68 31.11
C ARG A 6 -4.60 -11.42 31.40
N VAL A 7 -5.35 -10.71 30.54
CA VAL A 7 -6.80 -10.47 30.74
C VAL A 7 -7.59 -10.82 29.49
N PHE A 8 -8.68 -11.58 29.64
CA PHE A 8 -9.63 -11.83 28.56
C PHE A 8 -10.52 -10.62 28.36
N ALA A 9 -10.13 -9.72 27.45
CA ALA A 9 -10.96 -8.60 27.04
C ALA A 9 -11.54 -8.86 25.65
N CYS A 10 -12.85 -8.65 25.49
CA CYS A 10 -13.47 -8.70 24.17
C CYS A 10 -13.27 -7.35 23.44
N ARG A 11 -13.43 -7.36 22.11
CA ARG A 11 -13.35 -6.17 21.26
C ARG A 11 -14.34 -5.07 21.66
N HIS A 12 -15.48 -5.44 22.24
CA HIS A 12 -16.46 -4.49 22.77
C HIS A 12 -15.96 -3.80 24.04
N CYS A 13 -15.37 -4.55 24.97
CA CYS A 13 -14.74 -4.00 26.18
C CYS A 13 -13.62 -3.01 25.86
N GLN A 14 -12.87 -3.28 24.78
CA GLN A 14 -11.76 -2.44 24.33
C GLN A 14 -12.17 -1.38 23.29
N ARG A 15 -13.46 -1.30 22.93
CA ARG A 15 -13.99 -0.41 21.88
C ARG A 15 -13.19 -0.49 20.56
N LEU A 16 -12.72 -1.68 20.21
CA LEU A 16 -11.94 -1.93 19.00
C LEU A 16 -12.87 -2.23 17.83
N ASN A 17 -12.69 -1.49 16.73
CA ASN A 17 -13.33 -1.77 15.45
C ASN A 17 -12.66 -2.96 14.76
N TYR A 18 -13.34 -3.55 13.77
CA TYR A 18 -12.72 -4.55 12.90
C TYR A 18 -11.61 -3.91 12.06
N ALA A 19 -10.52 -4.64 11.80
CA ALA A 19 -9.45 -4.16 10.92
C ALA A 19 -9.99 -3.75 9.53
N SER A 20 -10.98 -4.47 9.01
CA SER A 20 -11.66 -4.12 7.76
C SER A 20 -12.42 -2.78 7.81
N GLN A 21 -12.88 -2.36 8.98
CA GLN A 21 -13.56 -1.08 9.20
C GLN A 21 -12.57 0.07 9.42
N GLN A 22 -11.33 -0.24 9.80
CA GLN A 22 -10.26 0.75 9.97
C GLN A 22 -9.37 0.91 8.73
N ALA A 23 -9.46 -0.01 7.77
CA ALA A 23 -8.64 0.02 6.57
C ALA A 23 -9.01 1.23 5.69
N SER A 24 -8.05 2.13 5.49
CA SER A 24 -8.22 3.23 4.54
C SER A 24 -8.20 2.71 3.10
N LYS A 25 -8.64 3.54 2.15
CA LYS A 25 -8.50 3.24 0.71
C LYS A 25 -7.04 2.92 0.34
N ARG A 26 -6.08 3.58 0.99
CA ARG A 26 -4.65 3.34 0.81
C ARG A 26 -4.23 1.96 1.34
N ASP A 27 -4.69 1.57 2.52
CA ASP A 27 -4.38 0.26 3.12
C ASP A 27 -4.96 -0.86 2.29
N LEU A 28 -6.20 -0.71 1.82
CA LEU A 28 -6.85 -1.67 0.93
C LEU A 28 -6.07 -1.84 -0.38
N ALA A 29 -5.54 -0.77 -0.95
CA ALA A 29 -4.70 -0.84 -2.15
C ALA A 29 -3.36 -1.56 -1.87
N CYS A 30 -2.72 -1.29 -0.72
CA CYS A 30 -1.54 -2.03 -0.28
C CYS A 30 -1.83 -3.52 -0.18
N ASP A 31 -2.89 -3.89 0.53
CA ASP A 31 -3.28 -5.27 0.76
C ASP A 31 -3.55 -6.02 -0.53
N GLN A 32 -4.15 -5.35 -1.52
CA GLN A 32 -4.39 -5.94 -2.83
C GLN A 32 -3.10 -6.22 -3.61
N SER A 33 -2.13 -5.29 -3.61
CA SER A 33 -0.79 -5.53 -4.18
C SER A 33 -0.10 -6.70 -3.47
N TRP A 34 -0.10 -6.70 -2.14
CA TRP A 34 0.48 -7.78 -1.34
C TRP A 34 -0.17 -9.15 -1.60
N LYS A 35 -1.50 -9.20 -1.73
CA LYS A 35 -2.21 -10.45 -2.10
C LYS A 35 -1.79 -10.95 -3.48
N LEU A 36 -1.61 -10.05 -4.46
CA LEU A 36 -1.16 -10.42 -5.80
C LEU A 36 0.29 -10.91 -5.79
N ARG A 37 1.19 -10.23 -5.07
CA ARG A 37 2.60 -10.62 -4.89
C ARG A 37 2.74 -12.00 -4.25
N ARG A 38 2.04 -12.26 -3.14
CA ARG A 38 2.00 -13.59 -2.51
C ARG A 38 1.43 -14.65 -3.45
N ALA A 39 0.39 -14.32 -4.23
CA ALA A 39 -0.16 -15.22 -5.23
C ALA A 39 0.76 -15.46 -6.43
N LEU A 40 1.85 -14.70 -6.56
CA LEU A 40 2.97 -14.86 -7.47
C LEU A 40 4.22 -15.42 -6.76
N GLY A 41 4.10 -15.89 -5.52
CA GLY A 41 5.24 -16.43 -4.75
C GLY A 41 6.31 -15.38 -4.42
N CYS A 42 5.94 -14.10 -4.40
CA CYS A 42 6.83 -13.00 -4.06
C CYS A 42 6.44 -12.41 -2.70
N ASP A 43 7.38 -12.46 -1.75
CA ASP A 43 7.22 -11.88 -0.41
C ASP A 43 7.86 -10.49 -0.28
N LEU A 44 8.50 -10.00 -1.36
CA LEU A 44 9.08 -8.66 -1.42
C LEU A 44 8.03 -7.60 -1.70
N GLY A 45 8.20 -6.41 -1.11
CA GLY A 45 7.30 -5.28 -1.27
C GLY A 45 7.49 -4.55 -2.60
N PHE A 46 6.54 -3.67 -2.92
CA PHE A 46 6.57 -2.86 -4.14
C PHE A 46 7.68 -1.82 -4.19
N LEU A 47 8.31 -1.53 -3.06
CA LEU A 47 9.51 -0.70 -2.98
C LEU A 47 10.80 -1.52 -3.14
N ASP A 48 10.76 -2.82 -2.87
CA ASP A 48 11.93 -3.69 -2.88
C ASP A 48 12.14 -4.35 -4.24
N LEU A 49 11.04 -4.79 -4.86
CA LEU A 49 11.06 -5.47 -6.16
C LEU A 49 9.94 -4.95 -7.04
N PRO A 50 10.25 -4.24 -8.13
CA PRO A 50 9.25 -3.85 -9.14
C PRO A 50 8.51 -5.05 -9.71
N ALA A 51 7.23 -4.87 -10.06
CA ALA A 51 6.38 -5.94 -10.58
C ALA A 51 6.97 -6.65 -11.81
N GLU A 52 7.73 -5.93 -12.65
CA GLU A 52 8.42 -6.43 -13.85
C GLU A 52 9.43 -7.54 -13.56
N PHE A 53 10.05 -7.51 -12.37
CA PHE A 53 11.09 -8.45 -11.98
C PHE A 53 10.56 -9.64 -11.18
N VAL A 54 9.25 -9.70 -10.92
CA VAL A 54 8.63 -10.85 -10.26
C VAL A 54 8.67 -12.05 -11.20
N SER A 55 9.32 -13.13 -10.78
CA SER A 55 9.42 -14.34 -11.58
C SER A 55 8.15 -15.18 -11.53
N ARG A 56 7.91 -15.98 -12.59
CA ARG A 56 6.75 -16.88 -12.65
C ARG A 56 6.95 -18.09 -11.73
N PRO A 57 6.02 -18.35 -10.79
CA PRO A 57 6.07 -19.57 -9.99
C PRO A 57 6.00 -20.85 -10.82
N LYS A 58 6.67 -21.89 -10.34
CA LYS A 58 6.54 -23.25 -10.89
C LYS A 58 5.06 -23.68 -10.86
N GLY A 59 4.59 -24.31 -11.94
CA GLY A 59 3.20 -24.75 -12.07
C GLY A 59 2.18 -23.67 -12.47
N MET A 60 2.55 -22.38 -12.50
CA MET A 60 1.62 -21.33 -12.95
C MET A 60 1.57 -21.23 -14.47
N HIS A 61 0.37 -21.28 -15.06
CA HIS A 61 0.19 -21.08 -16.49
C HIS A 61 0.66 -19.70 -16.96
N ARG A 62 1.34 -19.62 -18.13
CA ARG A 62 1.93 -18.38 -18.67
C ARG A 62 0.91 -17.25 -18.79
N HIS A 63 -0.28 -17.52 -19.32
CA HIS A 63 -1.33 -16.49 -19.43
C HIS A 63 -1.84 -16.01 -18.07
N THR A 64 -1.93 -16.90 -17.08
CA THR A 64 -2.35 -16.53 -15.72
C THR A 64 -1.31 -15.65 -15.04
N PHE A 65 -0.04 -15.99 -15.24
CA PHE A 65 1.08 -15.19 -14.77
C PHE A 65 1.08 -13.79 -15.40
N ALA A 66 1.02 -13.70 -16.73
CA ALA A 66 0.98 -12.43 -17.45
C ALA A 66 -0.17 -11.53 -16.97
N ARG A 67 -1.39 -12.09 -16.86
CA ARG A 67 -2.55 -11.36 -16.33
C ARG A 67 -2.33 -10.83 -14.91
N LYS A 68 -1.70 -11.62 -14.03
CA LYS A 68 -1.40 -11.20 -12.65
C LYS A 68 -0.36 -10.09 -12.63
N ILE A 69 0.71 -10.18 -13.44
CA ILE A 69 1.75 -9.16 -13.55
C ILE A 69 1.17 -7.85 -14.09
N SER A 70 0.41 -7.87 -15.18
CA SER A 70 -0.22 -6.66 -15.72
C SER A 70 -1.17 -6.00 -14.72
N ARG A 71 -1.92 -6.81 -13.94
CA ARG A 71 -2.77 -6.29 -12.86
C ARG A 71 -1.96 -5.71 -11.72
N LEU A 72 -0.80 -6.30 -11.39
CA LEU A 72 0.07 -5.80 -10.34
C LEU A 72 0.72 -4.47 -10.74
N GLN A 73 1.32 -4.41 -11.94
CA GLN A 73 1.90 -3.20 -12.52
C GLN A 73 0.91 -2.05 -12.50
N ARG A 74 -0.27 -2.22 -13.12
CA ARG A 74 -1.31 -1.19 -13.16
C ARG A 74 -1.65 -0.63 -11.78
N ARG A 75 -1.76 -1.49 -10.76
CA ARG A 75 -2.10 -1.06 -9.39
C ARG A 75 -0.95 -0.30 -8.73
N GLU A 76 0.27 -0.71 -8.97
CA GLU A 76 1.46 -0.06 -8.42
C GLU A 76 1.70 1.29 -9.10
N ASP A 77 1.47 1.38 -10.41
CA ASP A 77 1.56 2.62 -11.20
C ASP A 77 0.48 3.63 -10.79
N GLU A 78 -0.80 3.21 -10.75
CA GLU A 78 -1.93 4.06 -10.30
C GLU A 78 -1.65 4.64 -8.91
N ARG A 79 -1.05 3.84 -8.02
CA ARG A 79 -0.67 4.27 -6.68
C ARG A 79 0.55 5.19 -6.69
N ALA A 80 1.57 4.90 -7.50
CA ALA A 80 2.75 5.73 -7.61
C ALA A 80 2.37 7.13 -8.08
N VAL A 81 1.53 7.24 -9.11
CA VAL A 81 0.98 8.50 -9.62
C VAL A 81 0.19 9.23 -8.53
N ALA A 82 -0.72 8.54 -7.83
CA ALA A 82 -1.49 9.16 -6.75
C ALA A 82 -0.61 9.68 -5.61
N ASN A 83 0.41 8.92 -5.20
CA ASN A 83 1.35 9.36 -4.17
C ASN A 83 2.20 10.55 -4.64
N MET A 84 2.66 10.54 -5.90
CA MET A 84 3.42 11.65 -6.48
C MET A 84 2.59 12.93 -6.52
N GLY A 85 1.31 12.86 -6.89
CA GLY A 85 0.41 14.01 -6.86
C GLY A 85 0.33 14.66 -5.47
N VAL A 86 0.07 13.85 -4.44
CA VAL A 86 0.04 14.33 -3.04
C VAL A 86 1.38 14.91 -2.60
N MET A 87 2.50 14.34 -3.05
CA MET A 87 3.84 14.84 -2.73
C MET A 87 4.12 16.19 -3.39
N LEU A 88 3.75 16.34 -4.67
CA LEU A 88 3.91 17.60 -5.40
C LEU A 88 3.08 18.73 -4.80
N GLU A 89 1.82 18.46 -4.41
CA GLU A 89 0.96 19.43 -3.72
C GLU A 89 1.61 19.92 -2.41
N ARG A 90 2.14 18.98 -1.60
CA ARG A 90 2.81 19.33 -0.33
C ARG A 90 4.04 20.19 -0.56
N LEU A 91 4.87 19.83 -1.55
CA LEU A 91 6.05 20.61 -1.90
C LEU A 91 5.69 22.02 -2.38
N GLY A 92 4.61 22.17 -3.15
CA GLY A 92 4.10 23.49 -3.55
C GLY A 92 3.75 24.37 -2.34
N ILE A 93 2.98 23.82 -1.39
CA ILE A 93 2.61 24.53 -0.15
C ILE A 93 3.85 24.91 0.67
N ASP A 94 4.83 24.01 0.78
CA ASP A 94 6.05 24.28 1.55
C ASP A 94 6.92 25.35 0.89
N LEU A 95 6.98 25.37 -0.46
CA LEU A 95 7.68 26.41 -1.21
C LEU A 95 7.01 27.78 -1.06
N GLU A 96 5.69 27.85 -1.17
CA GLU A 96 4.93 29.10 -0.96
C GLU A 96 5.20 29.67 0.44
N ARG A 97 5.13 28.82 1.47
CA ARG A 97 5.43 29.22 2.86
C ARG A 97 6.87 29.70 3.04
N ALA A 98 7.83 29.04 2.38
CA ALA A 98 9.23 29.45 2.44
C ALA A 98 9.43 30.83 1.78
N GLN A 99 8.77 31.08 0.65
CA GLN A 99 8.82 32.37 -0.04
C GLN A 99 8.19 33.49 0.80
N SER A 100 7.03 33.26 1.44
CA SER A 100 6.41 34.27 2.31
C SER A 100 7.32 34.67 3.48
N ARG A 101 8.02 33.71 4.09
CA ARG A 101 8.97 33.99 5.19
C ARG A 101 10.21 34.77 4.74
N LEU A 102 10.64 34.60 3.49
CA LEU A 102 11.76 35.35 2.93
C LEU A 102 11.37 36.78 2.53
N GLY A 103 10.10 37.03 2.21
CA GLY A 103 9.59 38.37 1.87
C GLY A 103 9.22 39.25 3.07
N GLU A 104 9.18 38.70 4.28
CA GLU A 104 8.93 39.43 5.53
C GLU A 104 10.22 39.91 6.24
N CYS A 105 11.40 39.61 5.68
CA CYS A 105 12.73 40.09 6.12
C CYS A 105 13.22 41.24 5.23
#